data_AF-A0A7G6Z0A8-F1
#
_entry.id   AF-A0A7G6Z0A8-F1
#
_cell.length_a   1.000
_cell.length_b   1.000
_cell.length_c   1.000
_cell.angle_alpha   90.00
_cell.angle_beta   90.00
_cell.angle_gamma   90.00
#
_symmetry.space_group_name_H-M   'P 1'
#
loop_
_entity.id
_entity.type
_entity.pdbx_description
1 polymer ?
#
loop_
_entity_poly.entity_id
_entity_poly.type
_entity_poly.pdbx_seq_one_letter_code
_entity_poly.pdbx_strand_id
1 'polypeptide(L)'
;MAHQPCPHAGLDPKGPPVETSDLLALVHDLVEADDSATALSLDDELDDLGWDSLSNVEFIARVDVALGVTVDAQRLADCTTIRDLHDLTLPSVA
;
A
#
# COMPACT_ATOMS: atom_id res chain seq x y z
N MET A 1 -15.47 5.01 33.07
CA MET A 1 -15.49 4.78 31.60
C MET A 1 -14.16 5.27 31.05
N ALA A 2 -13.12 4.42 31.03
CA ALA A 2 -11.83 4.82 30.48
C ALA A 2 -11.92 4.75 28.96
N HIS A 3 -11.86 5.91 28.30
CA HIS A 3 -11.67 6.01 26.86
C HIS A 3 -10.26 5.49 26.58
N GLN A 4 -10.11 4.26 26.06
CA GLN A 4 -8.80 3.81 25.62
C GLN A 4 -8.39 4.69 24.44
N PRO A 5 -7.27 5.42 24.52
CA PRO A 5 -6.71 6.05 23.33
C PRO A 5 -6.30 4.95 22.36
N CYS A 6 -6.70 5.10 21.09
CA CYS A 6 -6.20 4.26 20.00
C CYS A 6 -4.66 4.33 20.02
N PRO A 7 -3.93 3.20 19.97
CA PRO A 7 -2.48 3.22 20.02
C PRO A 7 -1.94 3.51 18.61
N HIS A 8 -2.04 4.76 18.14
CA HIS A 8 -1.18 5.26 17.07
C HIS A 8 0.16 5.78 17.65
N ALA A 9 0.66 5.09 18.68
CA ALA A 9 1.85 5.47 19.41
C ALA A 9 3.10 4.97 18.68
N GLY A 10 3.72 5.89 17.93
CA GLY A 10 5.14 5.85 17.60
C GLY A 10 5.49 4.94 16.43
N LEU A 11 5.21 5.38 15.21
CA LEU A 11 6.06 5.00 14.09
C LEU A 11 7.10 6.11 13.92
N ASP A 12 8.30 5.89 14.43
CA ASP A 12 9.47 6.59 13.91
C ASP A 12 9.54 6.28 12.40
N PRO A 13 9.46 7.26 11.48
CA PRO A 13 9.42 7.00 10.03
C PRO A 13 10.80 6.62 9.46
N LYS A 14 11.61 5.89 10.23
CA LYS A 14 12.90 5.38 9.77
C LYS A 14 12.79 3.91 9.35
N GLY A 15 11.79 3.61 8.52
CA GLY A 15 11.87 2.46 7.63
C GLY A 15 12.98 2.69 6.59
N PRO A 16 13.58 1.64 6.02
CA PRO A 16 14.36 1.79 4.79
C PRO A 16 13.51 2.48 3.71
N PRO A 17 14.12 3.12 2.68
CA PRO A 17 13.35 3.60 1.54
C PRO A 17 12.43 2.48 1.05
N VAL A 18 11.19 2.81 0.68
CA VAL A 18 10.29 1.82 0.10
C VAL A 18 10.99 1.19 -1.10
N GLU A 19 11.42 -0.05 -0.95
CA GLU A 19 11.95 -0.81 -2.08
C GLU A 19 10.74 -1.28 -2.87
N THR A 20 10.83 -1.28 -4.19
CA THR A 20 9.74 -1.77 -5.06
C THR A 20 9.31 -3.19 -4.67
N SER A 21 10.23 -4.01 -4.16
CA SER A 21 9.93 -5.36 -3.68
C SER A 21 9.01 -5.40 -2.47
N ASP A 22 9.14 -4.46 -1.52
CA ASP A 22 8.28 -4.41 -0.33
C ASP A 22 6.85 -4.01 -0.71
N LEU A 23 6.71 -3.05 -1.62
CA LEU A 23 5.41 -2.67 -2.18
C LEU A 23 4.75 -3.86 -2.88
N LEU A 24 5.48 -4.55 -3.77
CA LEU A 24 4.95 -5.70 -4.51
C LEU A 24 4.50 -6.83 -3.58
N ALA A 25 5.28 -7.11 -2.53
CA ALA A 25 4.89 -8.09 -1.52
C ALA A 25 3.62 -7.69 -0.76
N LEU A 26 3.45 -6.40 -0.46
CA LEU A 26 2.26 -5.88 0.22
C LEU A 26 1.03 -5.94 -0.70
N VAL A 27 1.16 -5.55 -1.97
CA VAL A 27 0.07 -5.67 -2.95
C VAL A 27 -0.32 -7.14 -3.11
N HIS A 28 0.64 -8.05 -3.21
CA HIS A 28 0.40 -9.50 -3.29
C HIS A 28 -0.31 -10.07 -2.04
N ASP A 29 -0.12 -9.51 -0.85
CA ASP A 29 -0.87 -9.91 0.36
C ASP A 29 -2.33 -9.41 0.34
N LEU A 30 -2.56 -8.26 -0.30
CA LEU A 30 -3.88 -7.64 -0.39
C LEU A 30 -4.76 -8.25 -1.47
N VAL A 31 -4.17 -8.61 -2.60
CA VAL A 31 -4.89 -9.27 -3.68
C VAL A 31 -4.90 -10.77 -3.38
N GLU A 32 -6.07 -11.40 -3.40
CA GLU A 32 -6.19 -12.86 -3.30
C GLU A 32 -5.75 -13.52 -4.62
N ALA A 33 -4.53 -13.22 -5.08
CA ALA A 33 -3.94 -13.83 -6.25
C ALA A 33 -3.75 -15.33 -5.97
N ASP A 34 -4.64 -16.15 -6.51
CA ASP A 34 -4.67 -17.61 -6.36
C ASP A 34 -3.37 -18.29 -6.82
N ASP A 35 -2.57 -17.57 -7.63
CA ASP A 35 -1.32 -18.06 -8.19
C ASP A 35 -0.10 -17.36 -7.54
N SER A 36 0.36 -17.90 -6.41
CA SER A 36 1.63 -17.49 -5.76
C SER A 36 2.89 -17.66 -6.65
N ALA A 37 2.75 -18.05 -7.92
CA ALA A 37 3.84 -18.15 -8.89
C ALA A 37 3.85 -17.00 -9.91
N THR A 38 2.82 -16.13 -9.94
CA THR A 38 2.81 -14.95 -10.80
C THR A 38 3.54 -13.80 -10.10
N ALA A 39 4.75 -13.50 -10.56
CA ALA A 39 5.51 -12.35 -10.09
C ALA A 39 4.79 -11.06 -10.52
N LEU A 40 4.20 -10.35 -9.56
CA LEU A 40 3.61 -9.04 -9.79
C LEU A 40 4.66 -8.08 -10.38
N SER A 41 4.23 -7.27 -11.34
CA SER A 41 5.05 -6.27 -12.01
C SER A 41 4.44 -4.89 -11.84
N LEU A 42 5.24 -3.83 -11.91
CA LEU A 42 4.71 -2.46 -11.82
C LEU A 42 3.69 -2.14 -12.92
N ASP A 43 3.76 -2.82 -14.07
CA ASP A 43 2.86 -2.61 -15.19
C ASP A 43 1.50 -3.33 -15.04
N ASP A 44 1.35 -4.11 -13.97
CA ASP A 44 0.15 -4.93 -13.75
C ASP A 44 -1.06 -4.07 -13.38
N GLU A 45 -2.22 -4.42 -13.93
CA GLU A 45 -3.48 -3.69 -13.77
C GLU A 45 -4.18 -4.13 -12.48
N LEU A 46 -4.52 -3.16 -11.63
CA LEU A 46 -5.14 -3.44 -10.34
C LEU A 46 -6.48 -4.19 -10.51
N ASP A 47 -7.26 -3.86 -11.53
CA ASP A 47 -8.55 -4.54 -11.83
C ASP A 47 -8.37 -6.03 -12.14
N ASP A 48 -7.31 -6.40 -12.89
CA ASP A 48 -7.01 -7.80 -13.25
C ASP A 48 -6.59 -8.62 -12.01
N LEU A 49 -5.92 -7.97 -11.06
CA LEU A 49 -5.53 -8.55 -9.78
C LEU A 49 -6.69 -8.70 -8.79
N GLY A 50 -7.90 -8.21 -9.12
CA GLY A 50 -9.03 -8.18 -8.19
C GLY A 50 -8.90 -7.13 -7.10
N TRP A 51 -8.18 -6.04 -7.38
CA TRP A 51 -8.10 -4.89 -6.48
C TRP A 51 -9.43 -4.16 -6.40
N ASP A 52 -9.87 -3.84 -5.19
CA ASP A 52 -11.13 -3.15 -4.98
C ASP A 52 -11.07 -2.12 -3.86
N SER A 53 -12.22 -1.53 -3.55
CA SER A 53 -12.33 -0.49 -2.53
C SER A 53 -11.90 -0.95 -1.14
N LEU A 54 -11.97 -2.25 -0.84
CA LEU A 54 -11.45 -2.78 0.42
C LEU A 54 -9.92 -2.83 0.38
N SER A 55 -9.34 -3.30 -0.73
CA SER A 55 -7.89 -3.26 -0.97
C SER A 55 -7.33 -1.85 -0.80
N ASN A 56 -8.04 -0.81 -1.24
CA ASN A 56 -7.64 0.60 -1.01
C ASN A 56 -7.50 0.95 0.48
N VAL A 57 -8.51 0.61 1.29
CA VAL A 57 -8.52 0.94 2.73
C VAL A 57 -7.42 0.16 3.45
N GLU A 58 -7.27 -1.12 3.12
CA GLU A 58 -6.25 -1.98 3.71
C GLU A 58 -4.83 -1.58 3.28
N PHE A 59 -4.65 -1.17 2.03
CA PHE A 59 -3.38 -0.66 1.53
C PHE A 59 -2.92 0.56 2.31
N ILE A 60 -3.78 1.57 2.48
CA ILE A 60 -3.45 2.78 3.24
C ILE A 60 -3.03 2.43 4.67
N ALA A 61 -3.77 1.54 5.34
CA ALA A 61 -3.45 1.14 6.70
C ALA A 61 -2.12 0.37 6.79
N ARG A 62 -1.86 -0.56 5.85
CA ARG A 62 -0.62 -1.36 5.84
C ARG A 62 0.58 -0.52 5.44
N VAL A 63 0.45 0.36 4.46
CA VAL A 63 1.54 1.22 3.96
C VAL A 63 1.95 2.27 5.01
N ASP A 64 0.98 2.79 5.75
CA ASP A 64 1.22 3.69 6.88
C ASP A 64 1.99 2.97 8.01
N VAL A 65 1.59 1.75 8.37
CA VAL A 65 2.25 0.97 9.43
C VAL A 65 3.60 0.39 9.00
N ALA A 66 3.71 -0.13 7.77
CA ALA A 66 4.90 -0.82 7.29
C ALA A 66 5.99 0.14 6.80
N LEU A 67 5.59 1.21 6.11
CA LEU A 67 6.51 2.13 5.43
C LEU A 67 6.52 3.54 6.06
N GLY A 68 5.55 3.86 6.94
CA GLY A 68 5.44 5.21 7.50
C GLY A 68 5.00 6.25 6.47
N VAL A 69 4.37 5.82 5.38
CA VAL A 69 3.92 6.69 4.30
C VAL A 69 2.40 6.86 4.37
N THR A 70 1.96 8.11 4.41
CA THR A 70 0.53 8.43 4.33
C THR A 70 0.11 8.58 2.87
N VAL A 71 -0.71 7.66 2.38
CA VAL A 71 -1.26 7.69 1.01
C VAL A 71 -2.62 8.40 1.00
N ASP A 72 -2.84 9.26 0.01
CA ASP A 72 -4.11 9.95 -0.19
C ASP A 72 -5.14 9.01 -0.83
N ALA A 73 -6.24 8.75 -0.12
CA ALA A 73 -7.27 7.80 -0.56
C ALA A 73 -7.96 8.20 -1.87
N GLN A 74 -8.05 9.50 -2.16
CA GLN A 74 -8.68 9.98 -3.39
C GLN A 74 -7.75 9.75 -4.58
N ARG A 75 -6.43 9.94 -4.40
CA ARG A 75 -5.44 9.58 -5.42
C ARG A 75 -5.36 8.08 -5.62
N LEU A 76 -5.39 7.32 -4.53
CA LEU A 76 -5.37 5.87 -4.58
C LEU A 76 -6.54 5.29 -5.39
N ALA A 77 -7.73 5.90 -5.28
CA ALA A 77 -8.90 5.49 -6.04
C ALA A 77 -8.79 5.79 -7.56
N ASP A 78 -7.87 6.65 -7.98
CA ASP A 78 -7.59 6.96 -9.40
C ASP A 78 -6.51 6.03 -9.98
N CYS A 79 -5.82 5.26 -9.12
CA CYS A 79 -4.79 4.32 -9.54
C CYS A 79 -5.38 3.20 -10.39
N THR A 80 -4.68 2.87 -11.47
CA THR A 80 -5.04 1.77 -12.38
C THR A 80 -4.01 0.65 -12.39
N THR A 81 -2.77 0.93 -11.97
CA THR A 81 -1.65 -0.02 -12.02
C THR A 81 -0.82 0.00 -10.74
N ILE A 82 -0.04 -1.05 -10.51
CA ILE A 82 0.90 -1.11 -9.39
C ILE A 82 1.94 0.03 -9.46
N ARG A 83 2.33 0.48 -10.66
CA ARG A 83 3.21 1.65 -10.85
C ARG A 83 2.65 2.91 -10.21
N ASP A 84 1.33 3.11 -10.29
CA ASP A 84 0.67 4.27 -9.70
C ASP A 84 0.73 4.20 -8.16
N LEU A 85 0.49 3.00 -7.60
CA LEU A 85 0.68 2.74 -6.17
C LEU A 85 2.12 3.04 -5.73
N HIS A 86 3.10 2.60 -6.53
CA HIS A 86 4.51 2.86 -6.26
C HIS A 86 4.79 4.36 -6.23
N ASP A 87 4.32 5.11 -7.22
CA ASP A 87 4.49 6.57 -7.29
C ASP A 87 3.89 7.28 -6.07
N LEU A 88 2.72 6.85 -5.60
CA LEU A 88 2.09 7.39 -4.39
C LEU A 88 2.89 7.13 -3.12
N THR A 89 3.67 6.05 -3.08
CA THR A 89 4.50 5.72 -1.92
C THR A 89 5.88 6.37 -1.93
N LEU A 90 6.30 6.92 -3.08
CA LEU A 90 7.55 7.66 -3.16
C LEU A 90 7.43 8.96 -2.38
N PRO A 91 8.48 9.35 -1.62
CA PRO A 91 8.50 10.67 -1.00
C PRO A 91 8.44 11.71 -2.11
N SER A 92 7.34 12.47 -2.16
CA SER A 92 7.19 13.60 -3.07
C SER A 92 8.34 14.57 -2.81
N VAL A 93 9.38 14.52 -3.65
CA VAL A 93 10.48 15.48 -3.63
C VAL A 93 9.92 16.80 -4.12
N ALA A 94 9.56 17.65 -3.17
CA ALA A 94 9.35 19.07 -3.41
C ALA A 94 10.69 19.79 -3.65
#